data_AF-A0A8D8K800-F1
#
_entry.id   AF-A0A8D8K800-F1
#
_cell.length_a   1.000
_cell.length_b   1.000
_cell.length_c   1.000
_cell.angle_alpha   90.00
_cell.angle_beta   90.00
_cell.angle_gamma   90.00
#
_symmetry.space_group_name_H-M   'P 1'
#
loop_
_entity.id
_entity.type
_entity.pdbx_description
1 polymer ?
#
loop_
_entity_poly.entity_id
_entity_poly.type
_entity_poly.pdbx_seq_one_letter_code
_entity_poly.pdbx_strand_id
1 'polypeptide(L)'
;GTAECCTKEGLEKKLCMAALKHQPQEFPTYVEPTNDEICEAFRKDPKGFANQFMYEYSINYGQAPLTLLVSYTKSYLSMVGSCCTSPSPTVCFLKERLQLKHLSLLTIMSNRLCSQYAAYGKDKSRLSHLIKLAQKVPTANLEDVLPLAEDVATILSKCCDSASEDCMAKELPEYTVKICDNLSSKNSKFTDCCQEKTPMDIFICTYFMPAAPRPELPDVKLPTNKDVCDKGNPKVLDQYIFELSRKTHIPEVFLSKILEPTLKSLDECCHSEDSTACFKAKGPQFKKELSSFIEKGQELCADYSENTFTEYKKKLAERLRGKWPDATETELEELVKKRSDFASKCCSINSPPLYCDSEIDAEMNTL
;
A
#
# COMPACT_ATOMS: atom_id res chain seq x y z
N GLY A 1 15.13 5.34 -19.40
CA GLY A 1 14.32 4.69 -20.46
C GLY A 1 14.34 5.47 -21.77
N THR A 2 13.68 6.64 -21.83
CA THR A 2 13.47 7.35 -23.12
C THR A 2 14.73 7.69 -23.88
N ALA A 3 15.78 8.20 -23.22
CA ALA A 3 17.06 8.53 -23.86
C ALA A 3 17.70 7.30 -24.54
N GLU A 4 17.63 6.14 -23.89
CA GLU A 4 18.13 4.87 -24.43
C GLU A 4 17.28 4.40 -25.61
N CYS A 5 15.94 4.53 -25.55
CA CYS A 5 15.09 4.23 -26.70
C CYS A 5 15.37 5.15 -27.90
N CYS A 6 15.82 6.38 -27.67
CA CYS A 6 16.15 7.34 -28.73
C CYS A 6 17.42 7.00 -29.51
N THR A 7 18.32 6.16 -28.97
CA THR A 7 19.52 5.71 -29.67
C THR A 7 19.24 4.60 -30.68
N LYS A 8 18.06 3.96 -30.56
CA LYS A 8 17.55 2.95 -31.50
C LYS A 8 16.90 3.62 -32.71
N GLU A 9 16.71 2.86 -33.79
CA GLU A 9 16.12 3.35 -35.03
C GLU A 9 14.87 2.55 -35.45
N GLY A 10 14.06 3.12 -36.36
CA GLY A 10 12.94 2.45 -37.01
C GLY A 10 11.97 1.71 -36.06
N LEU A 11 11.77 0.42 -36.33
CA LEU A 11 10.87 -0.44 -35.54
C LEU A 11 11.35 -0.61 -34.10
N GLU A 12 12.66 -0.69 -33.87
CA GLU A 12 13.22 -0.92 -32.54
C GLU A 12 12.95 0.28 -31.62
N LYS A 13 13.10 1.51 -32.14
CA LYS A 13 12.72 2.74 -31.43
C LYS A 13 11.24 2.74 -31.08
N LYS A 14 10.37 2.38 -32.04
CA LYS A 14 8.91 2.34 -31.82
C LYS A 14 8.54 1.35 -30.70
N LEU A 15 9.08 0.13 -30.76
CA LEU A 15 8.80 -0.90 -29.77
C LEU A 15 9.38 -0.54 -28.40
N CYS A 16 10.59 0.03 -28.35
CA CYS A 16 11.20 0.49 -27.10
C CYS A 16 10.35 1.56 -26.42
N MET A 17 9.94 2.60 -27.16
CA MET A 17 9.10 3.68 -26.62
C MET A 17 7.74 3.17 -26.14
N ALA A 18 7.09 2.27 -26.90
CA ALA A 18 5.79 1.71 -26.55
C ALA A 18 5.85 0.78 -25.32
N ALA A 19 7.02 0.19 -25.02
CA ALA A 19 7.22 -0.67 -23.86
C ALA A 19 7.52 0.09 -22.56
N LEU A 20 7.88 1.38 -22.64
CA LEU A 20 8.13 2.20 -21.45
C LEU A 20 6.84 2.35 -20.64
N LYS A 21 6.95 2.12 -19.33
CA LYS A 21 5.87 2.32 -18.36
C LYS A 21 6.26 3.44 -17.40
N HIS A 22 5.29 4.26 -17.01
CA HIS A 22 5.47 5.21 -15.92
C HIS A 22 5.34 4.48 -14.57
N GLN A 23 6.10 4.93 -13.58
CA GLN A 23 5.95 4.46 -12.21
C GLN A 23 4.74 5.15 -11.57
N PRO A 24 4.04 4.48 -10.64
CA PRO A 24 2.98 5.12 -9.88
C PRO A 24 3.52 6.25 -9.00
N GLN A 25 2.71 7.29 -8.79
CA GLN A 25 3.02 8.38 -7.86
C GLN A 25 2.63 7.97 -6.43
N GLU A 26 3.63 7.60 -5.62
CA GLU A 26 3.40 7.17 -4.23
C GLU A 26 3.25 8.34 -3.24
N PHE A 27 3.70 9.53 -3.61
CA PHE A 27 3.60 10.76 -2.82
C PHE A 27 2.85 11.85 -3.59
N PRO A 28 1.51 11.74 -3.71
CA PRO A 28 0.73 12.80 -4.33
C PRO A 28 0.89 14.10 -3.52
N THR A 29 1.12 15.20 -4.24
CA THR A 29 1.34 16.55 -3.71
C THR A 29 0.18 17.50 -4.02
N TYR A 30 -0.84 17.02 -4.74
CA TYR A 30 -2.05 17.80 -4.99
C TYR A 30 -2.73 18.16 -3.66
N VAL A 31 -2.85 19.46 -3.42
CA VAL A 31 -3.64 20.02 -2.33
C VAL A 31 -4.66 20.94 -2.97
N GLU A 32 -5.93 20.68 -2.71
CA GLU A 32 -6.97 21.54 -3.22
C GLU A 32 -6.89 22.92 -2.54
N PRO A 33 -6.85 24.03 -3.32
CA PRO A 33 -6.82 25.37 -2.75
C PRO A 33 -8.12 25.71 -2.04
N THR A 34 -8.11 26.83 -1.30
CA THR A 34 -9.32 27.36 -0.70
C THR A 34 -10.34 27.77 -1.76
N ASN A 35 -11.62 27.85 -1.39
CA ASN A 35 -12.68 28.26 -2.32
C ASN A 35 -12.41 29.66 -2.92
N ASP A 36 -11.79 30.55 -2.15
CA ASP A 36 -11.44 31.90 -2.62
C ASP A 36 -10.32 31.86 -3.67
N GLU A 37 -9.24 31.11 -3.42
CA GLU A 37 -8.13 30.92 -4.37
C GLU A 37 -8.61 30.24 -5.67
N ILE A 38 -9.48 29.21 -5.54
CA ILE A 38 -10.11 28.54 -6.69
C ILE A 38 -10.86 29.56 -7.54
N CYS A 39 -11.74 30.36 -6.92
CA CYS A 39 -12.56 31.29 -7.67
C CYS A 39 -11.80 32.51 -8.20
N GLU A 40 -10.76 32.95 -7.51
CA GLU A 40 -9.85 33.99 -8.01
C GLU A 40 -9.13 33.51 -9.28
N ALA A 41 -8.49 32.35 -9.22
CA ALA A 41 -7.80 31.76 -10.36
C ALA A 41 -8.75 31.47 -11.53
N PHE A 42 -9.93 30.91 -11.24
CA PHE A 42 -10.95 30.62 -12.25
C PHE A 42 -11.48 31.88 -12.93
N ARG A 43 -11.74 32.98 -12.19
CA ARG A 43 -12.19 34.25 -12.79
C ARG A 43 -11.12 34.92 -13.65
N LYS A 44 -9.84 34.76 -13.28
CA LYS A 44 -8.71 35.34 -14.00
C LYS A 44 -8.48 34.68 -15.35
N ASP A 45 -8.46 33.35 -15.40
CA ASP A 45 -8.34 32.57 -16.62
C ASP A 45 -9.04 31.20 -16.46
N PRO A 46 -10.33 31.09 -16.83
CA PRO A 46 -11.07 29.84 -16.69
C PRO A 46 -10.44 28.67 -17.44
N LYS A 47 -9.87 28.92 -18.63
CA LYS A 47 -9.27 27.88 -19.47
C LYS A 47 -7.93 27.44 -18.92
N GLY A 48 -7.08 28.39 -18.49
CA GLY A 48 -5.82 28.12 -17.81
C GLY A 48 -6.02 27.33 -16.53
N PHE A 49 -6.98 27.76 -15.68
CA PHE A 49 -7.37 27.03 -14.47
C PHE A 49 -7.77 25.58 -14.77
N ALA A 50 -8.69 25.38 -15.73
CA ALA A 50 -9.16 24.04 -16.08
C ALA A 50 -8.04 23.12 -16.58
N ASN A 51 -7.17 23.64 -17.46
CA ASN A 51 -6.03 22.90 -17.98
C ASN A 51 -5.03 22.52 -16.87
N GLN A 52 -4.71 23.48 -15.99
CA GLN A 52 -3.78 23.25 -14.89
C GLN A 52 -4.33 22.20 -13.91
N PHE A 53 -5.60 22.34 -13.51
CA PHE A 53 -6.25 21.37 -12.63
C PHE A 53 -6.26 19.96 -13.24
N MET A 54 -6.66 19.81 -14.51
CA MET A 54 -6.66 18.50 -15.17
C MET A 54 -5.25 17.89 -15.24
N TYR A 55 -4.23 18.71 -15.54
CA TYR A 55 -2.83 18.27 -15.54
C TYR A 55 -2.38 17.83 -14.14
N GLU A 56 -2.48 18.70 -13.14
CA GLU A 56 -2.03 18.43 -11.76
C GLU A 56 -2.76 17.24 -11.15
N TYR A 57 -4.08 17.17 -11.32
CA TYR A 57 -4.86 16.08 -10.75
C TYR A 57 -4.51 14.74 -11.41
N SER A 58 -4.35 14.71 -12.74
CA SER A 58 -4.02 13.48 -13.47
C SER A 58 -2.60 12.99 -13.20
N ILE A 59 -1.61 13.86 -13.00
CA ILE A 59 -0.25 13.40 -12.64
C ILE A 59 -0.15 12.88 -11.20
N ASN A 60 -1.02 13.35 -10.31
CA ASN A 60 -1.06 12.91 -8.91
C ASN A 60 -1.88 11.63 -8.72
N TYR A 61 -2.94 11.45 -9.50
CA TYR A 61 -3.87 10.33 -9.38
C TYR A 61 -3.94 9.46 -10.65
N GLY A 62 -2.87 9.46 -11.44
CA GLY A 62 -2.82 8.86 -12.78
C GLY A 62 -2.97 7.35 -12.86
N GLN A 63 -2.93 6.63 -11.73
CA GLN A 63 -3.21 5.19 -11.67
C GLN A 63 -4.70 4.89 -11.50
N ALA A 64 -5.55 5.89 -11.27
CA ALA A 64 -6.99 5.70 -11.39
C ALA A 64 -7.36 5.40 -12.86
N PRO A 65 -8.40 4.60 -13.12
CA PRO A 65 -8.90 4.39 -14.48
C PRO A 65 -9.12 5.71 -15.20
N LEU A 66 -8.67 5.82 -16.46
CA LEU A 66 -8.70 7.07 -17.23
C LEU A 66 -10.11 7.68 -17.27
N THR A 67 -11.12 6.85 -17.49
CA THR A 67 -12.52 7.28 -17.55
C THR A 67 -13.04 7.81 -16.22
N LEU A 68 -12.57 7.26 -15.09
CA LEU A 68 -12.87 7.77 -13.76
C LEU A 68 -12.22 9.15 -13.54
N LEU A 69 -10.97 9.33 -13.96
CA LEU A 69 -10.27 10.63 -13.92
C LEU A 69 -11.02 11.68 -14.75
N VAL A 70 -11.44 11.33 -15.97
CA VAL A 70 -12.22 12.22 -16.84
C VAL A 70 -13.56 12.59 -16.20
N SER A 71 -14.27 11.60 -15.64
CA SER A 71 -15.55 11.82 -14.96
C SER A 71 -15.42 12.75 -13.75
N TYR A 72 -14.44 12.50 -12.89
CA TYR A 72 -14.17 13.33 -11.72
C TYR A 72 -13.77 14.75 -12.10
N THR A 73 -12.78 14.90 -12.98
CA THR A 73 -12.27 16.24 -13.34
C THR A 73 -13.34 17.08 -14.04
N LYS A 74 -14.16 16.48 -14.92
CA LYS A 74 -15.32 17.14 -15.52
C LYS A 74 -16.31 17.62 -14.46
N SER A 75 -16.66 16.75 -13.51
CA SER A 75 -17.65 17.07 -12.47
C SER A 75 -17.13 18.13 -11.50
N TYR A 76 -15.83 18.09 -11.17
CA TYR A 76 -15.14 19.10 -10.38
C TYR A 76 -15.17 20.47 -11.07
N LEU A 77 -14.80 20.54 -12.35
CA LEU A 77 -14.82 21.80 -13.10
C LEU A 77 -16.24 22.37 -13.25
N SER A 78 -17.25 21.50 -13.36
CA SER A 78 -18.66 21.91 -13.32
C SER A 78 -19.04 22.55 -11.98
N MET A 79 -18.62 21.96 -10.85
CA MET A 79 -18.80 22.56 -9.52
C MET A 79 -18.10 23.92 -9.41
N VAL A 80 -16.86 24.03 -9.86
CA VAL A 80 -16.12 25.31 -9.83
C VAL A 80 -16.86 26.36 -10.64
N GLY A 81 -17.28 26.02 -11.86
CA GLY A 81 -18.04 26.92 -12.73
C GLY A 81 -19.33 27.41 -12.09
N SER A 82 -20.14 26.52 -11.51
CA SER A 82 -21.40 26.88 -10.87
C SER A 82 -21.17 27.70 -9.59
N CYS A 83 -20.30 27.24 -8.69
CA CYS A 83 -20.14 27.84 -7.38
C CYS A 83 -19.38 29.17 -7.40
N CYS A 84 -18.42 29.37 -8.30
CA CYS A 84 -17.72 30.65 -8.42
C CYS A 84 -18.58 31.77 -9.02
N THR A 85 -19.69 31.41 -9.67
CA THR A 85 -20.71 32.35 -10.17
C THR A 85 -21.95 32.45 -9.28
N SER A 86 -22.00 31.68 -8.19
CA SER A 86 -23.12 31.70 -7.25
C SER A 86 -23.12 32.99 -6.41
N PRO A 87 -24.31 33.55 -6.07
CA PRO A 87 -24.42 34.62 -5.08
C PRO A 87 -24.08 34.14 -3.65
N SER A 88 -23.95 32.83 -3.43
CA SER A 88 -23.55 32.24 -2.14
C SER A 88 -22.54 31.10 -2.36
N PRO A 89 -21.27 31.43 -2.68
CA PRO A 89 -20.25 30.43 -3.05
C PRO A 89 -20.02 29.36 -1.98
N THR A 90 -19.96 29.74 -0.71
CA THR A 90 -19.70 28.80 0.40
C THR A 90 -20.76 27.71 0.52
N VAL A 91 -22.04 28.09 0.44
CA VAL A 91 -23.16 27.13 0.52
C VAL A 91 -23.17 26.23 -0.71
N CYS A 92 -22.87 26.80 -1.89
CA CYS A 92 -22.76 26.03 -3.12
C CYS A 92 -21.65 24.97 -3.03
N PHE A 93 -20.42 25.37 -2.68
CA PHE A 93 -19.29 24.45 -2.58
C PHE A 93 -19.55 23.34 -1.57
N LEU A 94 -20.12 23.65 -0.41
CA LEU A 94 -20.45 22.62 0.58
C LEU A 94 -21.40 21.57 0.00
N LYS A 95 -22.47 22.00 -0.68
CA LYS A 95 -23.45 21.10 -1.29
C LYS A 95 -22.83 20.25 -2.40
N GLU A 96 -22.13 20.87 -3.34
CA GLU A 96 -21.53 20.19 -4.49
C GLU A 96 -20.42 19.22 -4.05
N ARG A 97 -19.58 19.58 -3.07
CA ARG A 97 -18.56 18.67 -2.51
C ARG A 97 -19.18 17.44 -1.87
N LEU A 98 -20.31 17.58 -1.16
CA LEU A 98 -21.00 16.44 -0.58
C LEU A 98 -21.55 15.51 -1.66
N GLN A 99 -22.05 16.06 -2.77
CA GLN A 99 -22.49 15.27 -3.93
C GLN A 99 -21.32 14.59 -4.66
N LEU A 100 -20.18 15.27 -4.77
CA LEU A 100 -18.96 14.76 -5.41
C LEU A 100 -18.12 13.84 -4.50
N LYS A 101 -18.42 13.77 -3.20
CA LYS A 101 -17.63 13.01 -2.21
C LYS A 101 -17.38 11.58 -2.67
N HIS A 102 -18.42 10.88 -3.13
CA HIS A 102 -18.30 9.49 -3.57
C HIS A 102 -17.32 9.34 -4.73
N LEU A 103 -17.45 10.17 -5.77
CA LEU A 103 -16.60 10.12 -6.96
C LEU A 103 -15.16 10.52 -6.65
N SER A 104 -14.96 11.51 -5.77
CA SER A 104 -13.65 11.92 -5.26
C SER A 104 -12.94 10.76 -4.56
N LEU A 105 -13.62 10.15 -3.59
CA LEU A 105 -13.09 9.03 -2.82
C LEU A 105 -12.81 7.81 -3.70
N LEU A 106 -13.71 7.50 -4.63
CA LEU A 106 -13.51 6.40 -5.58
C LEU A 106 -12.25 6.63 -6.43
N THR A 107 -12.03 7.86 -6.91
CA THR A 107 -10.86 8.22 -7.73
C THR A 107 -9.57 8.07 -6.94
N ILE A 108 -9.51 8.65 -5.73
CA ILE A 108 -8.33 8.60 -4.87
C ILE A 108 -8.02 7.16 -4.44
N MET A 109 -9.03 6.40 -4.01
CA MET A 109 -8.83 5.02 -3.56
C MET A 109 -8.47 4.10 -4.72
N SER A 110 -9.10 4.24 -5.89
CA SER A 110 -8.72 3.47 -7.09
C SER A 110 -7.27 3.74 -7.47
N ASN A 111 -6.85 5.02 -7.52
CA ASN A 111 -5.45 5.37 -7.76
C ASN A 111 -4.52 4.71 -6.74
N ARG A 112 -4.86 4.78 -5.45
CA ARG A 112 -3.99 4.25 -4.39
C ARG A 112 -3.82 2.73 -4.47
N LEU A 113 -4.91 2.00 -4.69
CA LEU A 113 -4.88 0.55 -4.85
C LEU A 113 -4.16 0.14 -6.13
N CYS A 114 -4.42 0.81 -7.25
CA CYS A 114 -3.78 0.52 -8.52
C CYS A 114 -2.30 0.94 -8.54
N SER A 115 -1.90 1.93 -7.75
CA SER A 115 -0.49 2.27 -7.53
C SER A 115 0.24 1.13 -6.82
N GLN A 116 -0.34 0.61 -5.73
CA GLN A 116 0.22 -0.54 -5.02
C GLN A 116 0.23 -1.80 -5.89
N TYR A 117 -0.84 -2.03 -6.66
CA TYR A 117 -0.93 -3.14 -7.61
C TYR A 117 0.12 -3.03 -8.72
N ALA A 118 0.34 -1.84 -9.29
CA ALA A 118 1.34 -1.64 -10.32
C ALA A 118 2.77 -1.86 -9.80
N ALA A 119 3.02 -1.52 -8.53
CA ALA A 119 4.30 -1.74 -7.88
C ALA A 119 4.59 -3.22 -7.60
N TYR A 120 3.57 -3.97 -7.17
CA TYR A 120 3.73 -5.37 -6.74
C TYR A 120 3.42 -6.40 -7.84
N GLY A 121 2.54 -6.10 -8.77
CA GLY A 121 1.91 -7.09 -9.63
C GLY A 121 0.94 -7.99 -8.86
N LYS A 122 0.33 -8.96 -9.57
CA LYS A 122 -0.79 -9.76 -9.05
C LYS A 122 -0.43 -10.59 -7.81
N ASP A 123 0.62 -11.40 -7.90
CA ASP A 123 0.91 -12.41 -6.86
C ASP A 123 1.41 -11.77 -5.57
N LYS A 124 2.31 -10.79 -5.68
CA LYS A 124 2.78 -10.02 -4.51
C LYS A 124 1.69 -9.09 -3.96
N SER A 125 0.75 -8.61 -4.79
CA SER A 125 -0.45 -7.90 -4.29
C SER A 125 -1.35 -8.83 -3.48
N ARG A 126 -1.60 -10.08 -3.92
CA ARG A 126 -2.35 -11.07 -3.14
C ARG A 126 -1.68 -11.34 -1.79
N LEU A 127 -0.37 -11.58 -1.81
CA LEU A 127 0.45 -11.76 -0.61
C LEU A 127 0.33 -10.56 0.35
N SER A 128 0.50 -9.35 -0.18
CA SER A 128 0.39 -8.09 0.57
C SER A 128 -0.97 -7.95 1.26
N HIS A 129 -2.07 -8.22 0.55
CA HIS A 129 -3.40 -8.12 1.14
C HIS A 129 -3.65 -9.19 2.21
N LEU A 130 -3.15 -10.41 2.02
CA LEU A 130 -3.22 -11.46 3.05
C LEU A 130 -2.46 -11.05 4.32
N ILE A 131 -1.25 -10.49 4.18
CA ILE A 131 -0.46 -9.96 5.30
C ILE A 131 -1.25 -8.85 6.03
N LYS A 132 -1.76 -7.86 5.29
CA LYS A 132 -2.52 -6.73 5.88
C LYS A 132 -3.76 -7.20 6.62
N LEU A 133 -4.52 -8.14 6.06
CA LEU A 133 -5.71 -8.69 6.71
C LEU A 133 -5.34 -9.48 7.98
N ALA A 134 -4.33 -10.35 7.91
CA ALA A 134 -3.82 -11.07 9.09
C ALA A 134 -3.37 -10.13 10.21
N GLN A 135 -2.76 -8.99 9.87
CA GLN A 135 -2.36 -7.97 10.83
C GLN A 135 -3.54 -7.15 11.39
N LYS A 136 -4.58 -6.89 10.60
CA LYS A 136 -5.77 -6.12 11.03
C LYS A 136 -6.74 -6.95 11.86
N VAL A 137 -6.84 -8.25 11.60
CA VAL A 137 -7.71 -9.19 12.33
C VAL A 137 -6.96 -10.46 12.71
N PRO A 138 -5.99 -10.35 13.64
CA PRO A 138 -5.16 -11.50 14.04
C PRO A 138 -5.94 -12.56 14.84
N THR A 139 -7.21 -12.33 15.15
CA THR A 139 -8.14 -13.26 15.81
C THR A 139 -8.96 -14.10 14.82
N ALA A 140 -8.97 -13.76 13.53
CA ALA A 140 -9.66 -14.54 12.50
C ALA A 140 -8.90 -15.83 12.18
N ASN A 141 -9.53 -16.70 11.38
CA ASN A 141 -8.90 -17.86 10.77
C ASN A 141 -8.47 -17.53 9.33
N LEU A 142 -7.61 -18.38 8.74
CA LEU A 142 -7.17 -18.22 7.36
C LEU A 142 -8.36 -18.19 6.38
N GLU A 143 -9.37 -19.03 6.62
CA GLU A 143 -10.57 -19.16 5.78
C GLU A 143 -11.41 -17.88 5.74
N ASP A 144 -11.32 -17.03 6.77
CA ASP A 144 -12.06 -15.77 6.83
C ASP A 144 -11.39 -14.67 5.97
N VAL A 145 -10.06 -14.74 5.77
CA VAL A 145 -9.27 -13.65 5.15
C VAL A 145 -8.67 -14.01 3.80
N LEU A 146 -8.37 -15.27 3.55
CA LEU A 146 -7.76 -15.71 2.29
C LEU A 146 -8.64 -15.42 1.07
N PRO A 147 -9.96 -15.72 1.09
CA PRO A 147 -10.84 -15.37 -0.03
C PRO A 147 -10.88 -13.86 -0.28
N LEU A 148 -10.81 -13.04 0.78
CA LEU A 148 -10.79 -11.58 0.66
C LEU A 148 -9.49 -11.06 0.02
N ALA A 149 -8.36 -11.70 0.29
CA ALA A 149 -7.08 -11.36 -0.34
C ALA A 149 -7.05 -11.77 -1.83
N GLU A 150 -7.66 -12.90 -2.17
CA GLU A 150 -7.81 -13.37 -3.55
C GLU A 150 -8.77 -12.51 -4.37
N ASP A 151 -9.91 -12.15 -3.79
CA ASP A 151 -10.92 -11.31 -4.41
C ASP A 151 -10.36 -9.94 -4.76
N VAL A 152 -9.72 -9.25 -3.81
CA VAL A 152 -9.15 -7.93 -4.10
C VAL A 152 -8.04 -8.01 -5.14
N ALA A 153 -7.15 -9.00 -5.08
CA ALA A 153 -6.12 -9.16 -6.11
C ALA A 153 -6.72 -9.40 -7.51
N THR A 154 -7.85 -10.12 -7.58
CA THR A 154 -8.60 -10.35 -8.82
C THR A 154 -9.25 -9.06 -9.31
N ILE A 155 -9.92 -8.31 -8.43
CA ILE A 155 -10.53 -7.01 -8.73
C ILE A 155 -9.47 -6.04 -9.26
N LEU A 156 -8.32 -5.93 -8.61
CA LEU A 156 -7.23 -5.04 -9.05
C LEU A 156 -6.68 -5.46 -10.41
N SER A 157 -6.46 -6.76 -10.64
CA SER A 157 -6.03 -7.26 -11.95
C SER A 157 -7.04 -7.01 -13.07
N LYS A 158 -8.33 -6.97 -12.72
CA LYS A 158 -9.42 -6.70 -13.67
C LYS A 158 -9.58 -5.21 -13.93
N CYS A 159 -9.52 -4.37 -12.90
CA CYS A 159 -9.96 -2.98 -12.97
C CYS A 159 -8.83 -1.96 -13.17
N CYS A 160 -7.61 -2.23 -12.71
CA CYS A 160 -6.53 -1.24 -12.80
C CYS A 160 -6.05 -0.97 -14.24
N ASP A 161 -6.11 -1.99 -15.10
CA ASP A 161 -5.80 -1.86 -16.54
C ASP A 161 -7.07 -1.79 -17.40
N SER A 162 -8.26 -1.65 -16.79
CA SER A 162 -9.53 -1.60 -17.51
C SER A 162 -9.79 -0.22 -18.10
N ALA A 163 -10.34 -0.21 -19.32
CA ALA A 163 -10.92 1.01 -19.90
C ALA A 163 -12.33 1.32 -19.34
N SER A 164 -12.94 0.42 -18.56
CA SER A 164 -14.31 0.60 -18.05
C SER A 164 -14.36 1.61 -16.91
N GLU A 165 -15.25 2.59 -17.03
CA GLU A 165 -15.43 3.68 -16.05
C GLU A 165 -15.99 3.25 -14.70
N ASP A 166 -16.72 2.14 -14.71
CA ASP A 166 -17.52 1.66 -13.60
C ASP A 166 -16.95 0.38 -12.97
N CYS A 167 -15.76 -0.09 -13.39
CA CYS A 167 -15.19 -1.34 -12.86
C CYS A 167 -14.99 -1.25 -11.34
N MET A 168 -14.19 -0.29 -10.88
CA MET A 168 -13.99 -0.08 -9.44
C MET A 168 -15.29 0.32 -8.72
N ALA A 169 -16.15 1.09 -9.40
CA ALA A 169 -17.42 1.54 -8.84
C ALA A 169 -18.39 0.37 -8.56
N LYS A 170 -18.29 -0.74 -9.31
CA LYS A 170 -19.10 -1.95 -9.13
C LYS A 170 -18.45 -2.96 -8.20
N GLU A 171 -17.16 -3.22 -8.39
CA GLU A 171 -16.44 -4.29 -7.67
C GLU A 171 -16.16 -3.92 -6.20
N LEU A 172 -15.79 -2.67 -5.90
CA LEU A 172 -15.46 -2.28 -4.52
C LEU A 172 -16.67 -2.38 -3.57
N PRO A 173 -17.89 -1.96 -3.96
CA PRO A 173 -19.06 -2.20 -3.12
C PRO A 173 -19.32 -3.67 -2.80
N GLU A 174 -19.27 -4.55 -3.79
CA GLU A 174 -19.45 -6.00 -3.57
C GLU A 174 -18.35 -6.56 -2.66
N TYR A 175 -17.11 -6.10 -2.83
CA TYR A 175 -16.00 -6.48 -1.97
C TYR A 175 -16.21 -6.06 -0.50
N THR A 176 -16.77 -4.87 -0.26
CA THR A 176 -17.04 -4.40 1.12
C THR A 176 -18.11 -5.22 1.83
N VAL A 177 -19.11 -5.72 1.10
CA VAL A 177 -20.10 -6.66 1.64
C VAL A 177 -19.40 -7.93 2.10
N LYS A 178 -18.55 -8.52 1.25
CA LYS A 178 -17.77 -9.72 1.60
C LYS A 178 -16.87 -9.49 2.80
N ILE A 179 -16.21 -8.33 2.92
CA ILE A 179 -15.43 -7.99 4.11
C ILE A 179 -16.31 -8.06 5.36
N CYS A 180 -17.47 -7.42 5.34
CA CYS A 180 -18.33 -7.35 6.51
C CYS A 180 -18.97 -8.70 6.86
N ASP A 181 -19.36 -9.49 5.87
CA ASP A 181 -19.90 -10.84 6.10
C ASP A 181 -18.89 -11.76 6.80
N ASN A 182 -17.61 -11.65 6.43
CA ASN A 182 -16.55 -12.49 7.01
C ASN A 182 -15.97 -11.92 8.32
N LEU A 183 -15.84 -10.59 8.44
CA LEU A 183 -15.00 -9.97 9.47
C LEU A 183 -15.73 -9.11 10.51
N SER A 184 -16.98 -8.71 10.28
CA SER A 184 -17.70 -7.76 11.16
C SER A 184 -17.83 -8.25 12.62
N SER A 185 -17.82 -9.56 12.84
CA SER A 185 -17.93 -10.19 14.17
C SER A 185 -16.58 -10.62 14.76
N LYS A 186 -15.46 -10.42 14.04
CA LYS A 186 -14.14 -10.97 14.42
C LYS A 186 -13.36 -10.06 15.36
N ASN A 187 -13.57 -8.73 15.28
CA ASN A 187 -13.06 -7.76 16.23
C ASN A 187 -13.86 -6.44 16.18
N SER A 188 -13.71 -5.61 17.21
CA SER A 188 -14.45 -4.34 17.33
C SER A 188 -14.16 -3.36 16.19
N LYS A 189 -12.93 -3.28 15.68
CA LYS A 189 -12.59 -2.34 14.60
C LYS A 189 -13.33 -2.68 13.30
N PHE A 190 -13.46 -3.95 12.94
CA PHE A 190 -14.26 -4.37 11.80
C PHE A 190 -15.76 -4.22 12.08
N THR A 191 -16.22 -4.45 13.32
CA THR A 191 -17.59 -4.13 13.73
C THR A 191 -17.90 -2.66 13.46
N ASP A 192 -17.02 -1.74 13.90
CA ASP A 192 -17.20 -0.29 13.76
C ASP A 192 -17.15 0.12 12.28
N CYS A 193 -16.15 -0.35 11.51
CA CYS A 193 -16.06 -0.03 10.09
C CYS A 193 -17.26 -0.51 9.27
N CYS A 194 -17.86 -1.65 9.63
CA CYS A 194 -19.04 -2.18 8.95
C CYS A 194 -20.36 -1.47 9.33
N GLN A 195 -20.32 -0.53 10.28
CA GLN A 195 -21.45 0.37 10.58
C GLN A 195 -21.42 1.65 9.74
N GLU A 196 -20.36 1.88 8.96
CA GLU A 196 -20.29 3.02 8.05
C GLU A 196 -21.40 3.00 7.01
N LYS A 197 -21.86 4.19 6.61
CA LYS A 197 -23.11 4.34 5.85
C LYS A 197 -23.02 3.95 4.39
N THR A 198 -21.83 4.05 3.80
CA THR A 198 -21.62 3.78 2.37
C THR A 198 -20.52 2.76 2.16
N PRO A 199 -20.58 1.95 1.09
CA PRO A 199 -19.51 1.01 0.77
C PRO A 199 -18.12 1.65 0.71
N MET A 200 -18.03 2.88 0.18
CA MET A 200 -16.75 3.60 0.14
C MET A 200 -16.26 4.01 1.52
N ASP A 201 -17.16 4.44 2.43
CA ASP A 201 -16.77 4.76 3.81
C ASP A 201 -16.32 3.48 4.56
N ILE A 202 -16.99 2.33 4.35
CA ILE A 202 -16.55 1.01 4.86
C ILE A 202 -15.15 0.68 4.33
N PHE A 203 -14.94 0.82 3.01
CA PHE A 203 -13.66 0.54 2.38
C PHE A 203 -12.54 1.43 2.92
N ILE A 204 -12.79 2.72 3.08
CA ILE A 204 -11.81 3.67 3.63
C ILE A 204 -11.47 3.32 5.08
N CYS A 205 -12.48 3.06 5.91
CA CYS A 205 -12.28 2.67 7.30
C CYS A 205 -11.41 1.41 7.39
N THR A 206 -11.76 0.37 6.62
CA THR A 206 -11.01 -0.88 6.58
C THR A 206 -9.61 -0.71 5.99
N TYR A 207 -9.42 0.12 4.97
CA TYR A 207 -8.12 0.41 4.35
C TYR A 207 -7.17 1.09 5.33
N PHE A 208 -7.61 2.16 6.00
CA PHE A 208 -6.81 2.95 6.94
C PHE A 208 -6.68 2.35 8.34
N MET A 209 -7.42 1.26 8.62
CA MET A 209 -7.26 0.52 9.87
C MET A 209 -5.77 0.14 10.09
N PRO A 210 -5.15 0.53 11.21
CA PRO A 210 -3.79 0.12 11.52
C PRO A 210 -3.75 -1.36 11.91
N ALA A 211 -2.55 -1.95 11.91
CA ALA A 211 -2.35 -3.28 12.47
C ALA A 211 -2.90 -3.35 13.91
N ALA A 212 -3.53 -4.48 14.24
CA ALA A 212 -4.03 -4.73 15.59
C ALA A 212 -2.86 -5.09 16.53
N PRO A 213 -3.05 -4.95 17.86
CA PRO A 213 -2.10 -5.47 18.82
C PRO A 213 -1.84 -6.96 18.61
N ARG A 214 -0.59 -7.38 18.80
CA ARG A 214 -0.20 -8.78 18.63
C ARG A 214 -0.90 -9.69 19.63
N PRO A 215 -1.48 -10.82 19.18
CA PRO A 215 -1.78 -11.93 20.07
C PRO A 215 -0.49 -12.66 20.46
N GLU A 216 -0.44 -13.20 21.67
CA GLU A 216 0.60 -14.13 22.08
C GLU A 216 0.31 -15.51 21.46
N LEU A 217 1.07 -15.86 20.42
CA LEU A 217 0.91 -17.12 19.66
C LEU A 217 2.24 -17.89 19.58
N PRO A 218 2.19 -19.24 19.48
CA PRO A 218 3.36 -20.08 19.30
C PRO A 218 4.23 -19.68 18.11
N ASP A 219 5.49 -20.10 18.12
CA ASP A 219 6.40 -19.87 17.00
C ASP A 219 5.99 -20.63 15.75
N VAL A 220 5.97 -19.89 14.64
CA VAL A 220 5.58 -20.39 13.33
C VAL A 220 6.83 -20.90 12.65
N LYS A 221 6.86 -22.20 12.35
CA LYS A 221 7.98 -22.84 11.68
C LYS A 221 7.86 -22.64 10.18
N LEU A 222 8.93 -22.21 9.53
CA LEU A 222 9.02 -22.19 8.07
C LEU A 222 8.82 -23.60 7.52
N PRO A 223 7.83 -23.84 6.64
CA PRO A 223 7.60 -25.15 6.07
C PRO A 223 8.75 -25.47 5.10
N THR A 224 9.64 -26.36 5.55
CA THR A 224 10.88 -26.75 4.83
C THR A 224 10.83 -28.24 4.49
N ASN A 225 9.69 -28.66 3.94
CA ASN A 225 9.42 -30.05 3.60
C ASN A 225 8.69 -30.14 2.24
N LYS A 226 8.47 -31.38 1.78
CA LYS A 226 7.83 -31.65 0.48
C LYS A 226 6.36 -31.24 0.43
N ASP A 227 5.71 -30.95 1.56
CA ASP A 227 4.31 -30.51 1.58
C ASP A 227 4.14 -29.16 0.88
N VAL A 228 5.19 -28.33 0.85
CA VAL A 228 5.23 -27.07 0.08
C VAL A 228 5.16 -27.30 -1.43
N CYS A 229 5.61 -28.46 -1.90
CA CYS A 229 5.64 -28.81 -3.32
C CYS A 229 4.33 -29.45 -3.79
N ASP A 230 3.41 -29.76 -2.87
CA ASP A 230 2.16 -30.40 -3.21
C ASP A 230 1.21 -29.41 -3.87
N LYS A 231 1.07 -29.53 -5.19
CA LYS A 231 0.10 -28.75 -5.98
C LYS A 231 -1.36 -29.04 -5.57
N GLY A 232 -1.61 -30.14 -4.86
CA GLY A 232 -2.91 -30.47 -4.26
C GLY A 232 -3.19 -29.75 -2.93
N ASN A 233 -2.18 -29.13 -2.30
CA ASN A 233 -2.32 -28.39 -1.05
C ASN A 233 -1.64 -27.00 -1.13
N PRO A 234 -2.15 -26.08 -1.97
CA PRO A 234 -1.55 -24.74 -2.13
C PRO A 234 -1.60 -23.90 -0.84
N LYS A 235 -2.39 -24.32 0.16
CA LYS A 235 -2.65 -23.58 1.39
C LYS A 235 -1.51 -23.63 2.41
N VAL A 236 -0.53 -24.52 2.28
CA VAL A 236 0.59 -24.62 3.26
C VAL A 236 1.33 -23.30 3.38
N LEU A 237 1.64 -22.67 2.25
CA LEU A 237 2.33 -21.38 2.22
C LEU A 237 1.42 -20.25 2.71
N ASP A 238 0.15 -20.24 2.29
CA ASP A 238 -0.82 -19.23 2.75
C ASP A 238 -1.03 -19.29 4.27
N GLN A 239 -1.11 -20.49 4.85
CA GLN A 239 -1.18 -20.69 6.28
C GLN A 239 0.08 -20.16 6.98
N TYR A 240 1.26 -20.47 6.43
CA TYR A 240 2.51 -19.96 6.98
C TYR A 240 2.57 -18.42 6.97
N ILE A 241 2.23 -17.80 5.84
CA ILE A 241 2.18 -16.34 5.68
C ILE A 241 1.21 -15.74 6.69
N PHE A 242 -0.01 -16.29 6.77
CA PHE A 242 -1.04 -15.82 7.67
C PHE A 242 -0.61 -15.88 9.13
N GLU A 243 -0.11 -17.05 9.58
CA GLU A 243 0.34 -17.25 10.96
C GLU A 243 1.54 -16.39 11.31
N LEU A 244 2.52 -16.24 10.40
CA LEU A 244 3.65 -15.35 10.60
C LEU A 244 3.19 -13.89 10.71
N SER A 245 2.30 -13.46 9.83
CA SER A 245 1.87 -12.05 9.73
C SER A 245 1.06 -11.60 10.94
N ARG A 246 0.13 -12.44 11.42
CA ARG A 246 -0.70 -12.11 12.59
C ARG A 246 0.08 -12.00 13.90
N LYS A 247 1.24 -12.68 14.01
CA LYS A 247 2.09 -12.65 15.22
C LYS A 247 3.28 -11.69 15.14
N THR A 248 3.67 -11.23 13.95
CA THR A 248 4.91 -10.45 13.78
C THR A 248 4.60 -8.96 13.72
N HIS A 249 5.10 -8.20 14.69
CA HIS A 249 4.92 -6.75 14.77
C HIS A 249 5.94 -6.03 13.90
N ILE A 250 5.71 -6.07 12.60
CA ILE A 250 6.54 -5.42 11.59
C ILE A 250 5.63 -4.96 10.45
N PRO A 251 5.90 -3.82 9.80
CA PRO A 251 5.06 -3.33 8.71
C PRO A 251 5.01 -4.31 7.54
N GLU A 252 3.88 -4.33 6.81
CA GLU A 252 3.68 -5.23 5.68
C GLU A 252 4.77 -5.10 4.60
N VAL A 253 5.25 -3.89 4.32
CA VAL A 253 6.31 -3.67 3.31
C VAL A 253 7.58 -4.46 3.60
N PHE A 254 7.90 -4.72 4.87
CA PHE A 254 9.03 -5.59 5.24
C PHE A 254 8.71 -7.07 5.02
N LEU A 255 7.53 -7.53 5.46
CA LEU A 255 7.12 -8.93 5.27
C LEU A 255 7.03 -9.29 3.79
N SER A 256 6.39 -8.45 2.98
CA SER A 256 6.31 -8.65 1.53
C SER A 256 7.69 -8.66 0.86
N LYS A 257 8.64 -7.84 1.34
CA LYS A 257 10.02 -7.81 0.80
C LYS A 257 10.80 -9.09 1.09
N ILE A 258 10.71 -9.65 2.31
CA ILE A 258 11.48 -10.85 2.68
C ILE A 258 10.78 -12.17 2.31
N LEU A 259 9.45 -12.20 2.33
CA LEU A 259 8.69 -13.42 2.05
C LEU A 259 8.76 -13.80 0.57
N GLU A 260 8.69 -12.85 -0.36
CA GLU A 260 8.76 -13.15 -1.80
C GLU A 260 10.02 -13.97 -2.19
N PRO A 261 11.26 -13.52 -1.92
CA PRO A 261 12.45 -14.29 -2.24
C PRO A 261 12.55 -15.60 -1.44
N THR A 262 12.06 -15.61 -0.19
CA THR A 262 12.04 -16.83 0.63
C THR A 262 11.14 -17.91 0.02
N LEU A 263 9.91 -17.54 -0.36
CA LEU A 263 8.93 -18.44 -0.96
C LEU A 263 9.39 -18.92 -2.34
N LYS A 264 9.96 -18.04 -3.15
CA LYS A 264 10.57 -18.41 -4.43
C LYS A 264 11.71 -19.41 -4.25
N SER A 265 12.56 -19.21 -3.25
CA SER A 265 13.69 -20.11 -2.98
C SER A 265 13.23 -21.48 -2.44
N LEU A 266 12.09 -21.54 -1.74
CA LEU A 266 11.45 -22.80 -1.36
C LEU A 266 10.89 -23.54 -2.60
N ASP A 267 10.26 -22.82 -3.52
CA ASP A 267 9.77 -23.39 -4.79
C ASP A 267 10.91 -23.93 -5.67
N GLU A 268 12.07 -23.28 -5.69
CA GLU A 268 13.27 -23.82 -6.36
C GLU A 268 13.68 -25.21 -5.83
N CYS A 269 13.50 -25.47 -4.52
CA CYS A 269 13.78 -26.80 -3.97
C CYS A 269 12.78 -27.86 -4.44
N CYS A 270 11.54 -27.48 -4.76
CA CYS A 270 10.55 -28.40 -5.33
C CYS A 270 10.94 -28.88 -6.74
N HIS A 271 11.74 -28.09 -7.46
CA HIS A 271 12.21 -28.40 -8.81
C HIS A 271 13.62 -29.00 -8.85
N SER A 272 14.24 -29.24 -7.70
CA SER A 272 15.56 -29.87 -7.61
C SER A 272 15.49 -31.41 -7.75
N GLU A 273 16.60 -32.03 -8.19
CA GLU A 273 16.70 -33.50 -8.34
C GLU A 273 16.41 -34.24 -7.03
N ASP A 274 16.83 -33.68 -5.89
CA ASP A 274 16.49 -34.17 -4.55
C ASP A 274 15.95 -33.02 -3.69
N SER A 275 14.63 -32.85 -3.71
CA SER A 275 13.95 -31.82 -2.93
C SER A 275 14.19 -31.95 -1.43
N THR A 276 14.32 -33.19 -0.90
CA THR A 276 14.55 -33.40 0.53
C THR A 276 15.95 -32.92 0.92
N ALA A 277 16.97 -33.24 0.12
CA ALA A 277 18.32 -32.73 0.33
C ALA A 277 18.37 -31.20 0.19
N CYS A 278 17.68 -30.62 -0.80
CA CYS A 278 17.62 -29.17 -0.99
C CYS A 278 17.03 -28.45 0.22
N PHE A 279 15.86 -28.88 0.71
CA PHE A 279 15.25 -28.27 1.90
C PHE A 279 16.10 -28.44 3.16
N LYS A 280 16.77 -29.59 3.33
CA LYS A 280 17.67 -29.81 4.46
C LYS A 280 18.89 -28.88 4.42
N ALA A 281 19.39 -28.58 3.22
CA ALA A 281 20.54 -27.70 3.03
C ALA A 281 20.16 -26.21 3.17
N LYS A 282 19.12 -25.75 2.45
CA LYS A 282 18.74 -24.33 2.40
C LYS A 282 17.79 -23.90 3.55
N GLY A 283 17.02 -24.82 4.13
CA GLY A 283 16.03 -24.50 5.16
C GLY A 283 16.56 -23.74 6.38
N PRO A 284 17.69 -24.17 7.00
CA PRO A 284 18.32 -23.43 8.09
C PRO A 284 18.79 -22.03 7.69
N GLN A 285 19.28 -21.87 6.45
CA GLN A 285 19.70 -20.58 5.92
C GLN A 285 18.51 -19.62 5.79
N PHE A 286 17.41 -20.07 5.15
CA PHE A 286 16.20 -19.27 5.01
C PHE A 286 15.64 -18.83 6.36
N LYS A 287 15.61 -19.74 7.34
CA LYS A 287 15.13 -19.43 8.69
C LYS A 287 15.96 -18.32 9.34
N LYS A 288 17.29 -18.38 9.19
CA LYS A 288 18.22 -17.40 9.76
C LYS A 288 18.11 -16.04 9.08
N GLU A 289 18.04 -16.03 7.74
CA GLU A 289 17.88 -14.79 6.96
C GLU A 289 16.56 -14.10 7.31
N LEU A 290 15.47 -14.87 7.36
CA LEU A 290 14.16 -14.35 7.72
C LEU A 290 14.11 -13.79 9.15
N SER A 291 14.63 -14.53 10.15
CA SER A 291 14.63 -14.07 11.54
C SER A 291 15.48 -12.80 11.69
N SER A 292 16.68 -12.79 11.10
CA SER A 292 17.57 -11.63 11.14
C SER A 292 16.94 -10.40 10.47
N PHE A 293 16.29 -10.57 9.32
CA PHE A 293 15.62 -9.47 8.63
C PHE A 293 14.45 -8.91 9.45
N ILE A 294 13.64 -9.79 10.06
CA ILE A 294 12.52 -9.38 10.92
C ILE A 294 13.03 -8.63 12.15
N GLU A 295 14.07 -9.14 12.82
CA GLU A 295 14.66 -8.49 14.00
C GLU A 295 15.20 -7.10 13.69
N LYS A 296 15.95 -6.96 12.59
CA LYS A 296 16.43 -5.65 12.13
C LYS A 296 15.29 -4.70 11.78
N GLY A 297 14.26 -5.19 11.08
CA GLY A 297 13.10 -4.37 10.72
C GLY A 297 12.28 -3.91 11.94
N GLN A 298 12.15 -4.79 12.94
CA GLN A 298 11.58 -4.43 14.24
C GLN A 298 12.41 -3.36 14.94
N GLU A 299 13.74 -3.44 14.88
CA GLU A 299 14.61 -2.41 15.42
C GLU A 299 14.43 -1.06 14.71
N LEU A 300 14.39 -1.06 13.37
CA LEU A 300 14.17 0.14 12.56
C LEU A 300 12.85 0.84 12.90
N CYS A 301 11.80 0.06 13.17
CA CYS A 301 10.45 0.56 13.44
C CYS A 301 10.07 0.62 14.93
N ALA A 302 10.98 0.27 15.85
CA ALA A 302 10.64 0.19 17.25
C ALA A 302 10.21 1.55 17.82
N ASP A 303 9.20 1.54 18.70
CA ASP A 303 8.54 2.69 19.32
C ASP A 303 7.71 3.58 18.37
N TYR A 304 7.69 3.33 17.06
CA TYR A 304 6.99 4.20 16.11
C TYR A 304 5.47 4.09 16.24
N SER A 305 4.94 2.86 16.33
CA SER A 305 3.48 2.62 16.35
C SER A 305 2.81 2.92 17.69
N GLU A 306 3.56 2.91 18.79
CA GLU A 306 3.00 3.03 20.14
C GLU A 306 3.04 4.48 20.69
N ASN A 307 3.67 5.42 19.98
CA ASN A 307 3.94 6.75 20.50
C ASN A 307 3.50 7.84 19.51
N THR A 308 3.26 9.06 20.02
CA THR A 308 3.17 10.24 19.17
C THR A 308 4.52 10.49 18.49
N PHE A 309 4.53 11.14 17.32
CA PHE A 309 5.78 11.35 16.57
C PHE A 309 6.85 12.10 17.38
N THR A 310 6.45 13.09 18.20
CA THR A 310 7.37 13.83 19.07
C THR A 310 7.94 12.95 20.19
N GLU A 311 7.14 12.06 20.76
CA GLU A 311 7.58 11.16 21.82
C GLU A 311 8.47 10.03 21.26
N TYR A 312 8.11 9.50 20.10
CA TYR A 312 8.93 8.59 19.32
C TYR A 312 10.33 9.16 19.05
N LYS A 313 10.43 10.43 18.60
CA LYS A 313 11.73 11.07 18.35
C LYS A 313 12.61 11.17 19.60
N LYS A 314 12.01 11.42 20.78
CA LYS A 314 12.75 11.43 22.06
C LYS A 314 13.31 10.06 22.40
N LYS A 315 12.47 9.03 22.38
CA LYS A 315 12.88 7.63 22.62
C LYS A 315 13.91 7.14 21.60
N LEU A 316 13.77 7.57 20.35
CA LEU A 316 14.76 7.30 19.31
C LEU A 316 16.12 7.95 19.62
N ALA A 317 16.15 9.20 20.06
CA ALA A 317 17.37 9.88 20.46
C ALA A 317 18.08 9.17 21.62
N GLU A 318 17.31 8.73 22.63
CA GLU A 318 17.85 7.96 23.78
C GLU A 318 18.48 6.62 23.32
N ARG A 319 17.80 5.86 22.46
CA ARG A 319 18.32 4.61 21.91
C ARG A 319 19.57 4.81 21.06
N LEU A 320 19.57 5.83 20.21
CA LEU A 320 20.72 6.15 19.36
C LEU A 320 21.91 6.62 20.20
N ARG A 321 21.70 7.42 21.25
CA ARG A 321 22.76 7.80 22.20
C ARG A 321 23.36 6.59 22.90
N GLY A 322 22.51 5.63 23.30
CA GLY A 322 22.97 4.38 23.90
C GLY A 322 23.81 3.52 22.96
N LYS A 323 23.49 3.52 21.65
CA LYS A 323 24.26 2.80 20.62
C LYS A 323 25.52 3.52 20.17
N TRP A 324 25.53 4.86 20.19
CA TRP A 324 26.62 5.71 19.75
C TRP A 324 26.99 6.72 20.84
N PRO A 325 27.64 6.27 21.95
CA PRO A 325 27.94 7.15 23.08
C PRO A 325 28.88 8.31 22.72
N ASP A 326 29.76 8.07 21.75
CA ASP A 326 30.78 9.04 21.32
C ASP A 326 30.29 10.01 20.23
N ALA A 327 29.05 9.84 19.73
CA ALA A 327 28.49 10.74 18.73
C ALA A 327 28.28 12.13 19.32
N THR A 328 28.65 13.15 18.55
CA THR A 328 28.35 14.55 18.87
C THR A 328 26.84 14.81 18.88
N GLU A 329 26.41 15.93 19.48
CA GLU A 329 24.99 16.29 19.48
C GLU A 329 24.44 16.45 18.05
N THR A 330 25.21 17.08 17.17
CA THR A 330 24.83 17.30 15.77
C THR A 330 24.71 15.99 15.00
N GLU A 331 25.65 15.05 15.18
CA GLU A 331 25.56 13.72 14.56
C GLU A 331 24.33 12.96 15.08
N LEU A 332 24.02 13.05 16.37
CA LEU A 332 22.82 12.42 16.92
C LEU A 332 21.54 13.04 16.33
N GLU A 333 21.46 14.37 16.24
CA GLU A 333 20.31 15.07 15.65
C GLU A 333 20.08 14.64 14.19
N GLU A 334 21.14 14.50 13.40
CA GLU A 334 21.08 14.02 12.02
C GLU A 334 20.60 12.56 11.94
N LEU A 335 21.11 11.68 12.79
CA LEU A 335 20.67 10.29 12.87
C LEU A 335 19.19 10.17 13.28
N VAL A 336 18.77 10.95 14.28
CA VAL A 336 17.36 11.02 14.71
C VAL A 336 16.49 11.51 13.55
N LYS A 337 16.92 12.56 12.83
CA LYS A 337 16.19 13.08 11.67
C LYS A 337 16.06 12.02 10.57
N LYS A 338 17.16 11.36 10.19
CA LYS A 338 17.16 10.33 9.15
C LYS A 338 16.28 9.13 9.54
N ARG A 339 16.46 8.57 10.74
CA ARG A 339 15.73 7.39 11.19
C ARG A 339 14.25 7.67 11.44
N SER A 340 13.91 8.88 11.90
CA SER A 340 12.50 9.27 12.05
C SER A 340 11.80 9.55 10.72
N ASP A 341 12.50 10.12 9.73
CA ASP A 341 11.98 10.27 8.37
C ASP A 341 11.69 8.90 7.74
N PHE A 342 12.63 7.96 7.84
CA PHE A 342 12.44 6.57 7.41
C PHE A 342 11.19 5.94 8.05
N ALA A 343 11.09 6.01 9.39
CA ALA A 343 9.96 5.41 10.09
C ALA A 343 8.62 6.05 9.71
N SER A 344 8.60 7.37 9.48
CA SER A 344 7.39 8.08 9.06
C SER A 344 6.81 7.59 7.72
N LYS A 345 7.68 7.06 6.85
CA LYS A 345 7.31 6.58 5.52
C LYS A 345 7.16 5.07 5.47
N CYS A 346 7.99 4.29 6.17
CA CYS A 346 8.10 2.84 6.01
C CYS A 346 7.63 2.00 7.20
N CYS A 347 7.28 2.62 8.33
CA CYS A 347 6.83 1.91 9.53
C CYS A 347 5.31 1.88 9.73
N SER A 348 4.53 1.89 8.64
CA SER A 348 3.07 1.82 8.67
C SER A 348 2.51 0.71 7.77
N ILE A 349 1.28 0.26 8.02
CA ILE A 349 0.65 -0.82 7.24
C ILE A 349 0.42 -0.47 5.76
N ASN A 350 0.34 0.81 5.42
CA ASN A 350 0.08 1.30 4.06
C ASN A 350 1.27 2.08 3.49
N SER A 351 2.47 1.79 3.98
CA SER A 351 3.71 2.37 3.51
C SER A 351 3.91 2.13 1.99
N PRO A 352 4.51 3.10 1.28
CA PRO A 352 4.65 3.06 -0.17
C PRO A 352 5.69 2.00 -0.59
N PRO A 353 5.30 0.96 -1.34
CA PRO A 353 6.18 -0.18 -1.60
C PRO A 353 7.43 0.13 -2.41
N LEU A 354 7.38 0.96 -3.45
CA LEU A 354 8.57 1.20 -4.31
C LEU A 354 9.61 2.04 -3.57
N TYR A 355 9.17 3.12 -2.92
CA TYR A 355 10.04 3.93 -2.07
C TYR A 355 10.67 3.09 -0.96
N CYS A 356 9.84 2.38 -0.19
CA CYS A 356 10.33 1.61 0.95
C CYS A 356 11.19 0.42 0.55
N ASP A 357 11.04 -0.15 -0.64
CA ASP A 357 11.91 -1.24 -1.11
C ASP A 357 13.39 -0.82 -1.10
N SER A 358 13.69 0.34 -1.68
CA SER A 358 15.05 0.90 -1.74
C SER A 358 15.55 1.41 -0.39
N GLU A 359 14.69 2.07 0.38
CA GLU A 359 15.07 2.64 1.68
C GLU A 359 15.31 1.55 2.73
N ILE A 360 14.54 0.45 2.69
CA ILE A 360 14.78 -0.70 3.56
C ILE A 360 16.15 -1.31 3.25
N ASP A 361 16.51 -1.50 1.97
CA ASP A 361 17.84 -2.03 1.62
C ASP A 361 18.96 -1.12 2.12
N ALA A 362 18.81 0.20 1.99
CA ALA A 362 19.78 1.16 2.49
C ALA A 362 19.91 1.07 4.02
N GLU A 363 18.80 1.07 4.77
CA GLU A 363 18.83 1.05 6.24
C GLU A 363 19.27 -0.30 6.82
N MET A 364 18.91 -1.43 6.19
CA MET A 364 19.33 -2.77 6.63
C MET A 364 20.85 -2.98 6.58
N ASN A 365 21.56 -2.23 5.73
CA ASN A 365 23.02 -2.23 5.62
C ASN A 365 23.71 -1.31 6.64
N THR A 366 22.96 -0.44 7.33
CA THR A 366 23.48 0.48 8.35
C THR A 366 23.34 -0.04 9.78
N LEU A 367 22.56 -1.11 9.96
CA LEU A 367 22.43 -1.88 11.20
C LEU A 367 23.34 -3.10 11.18
#